data_AF-A0A352WWA8-F1
#
_entry.id   AF-A0A352WWA8-F1
#
_cell.length_a   1.000
_cell.length_b   1.000
_cell.length_c   1.000
_cell.angle_alpha   90.00
_cell.angle_beta   90.00
_cell.angle_gamma   90.00
#
_symmetry.space_group_name_H-M   'P 1'
#
loop_
_entity.id
_entity.type
_entity.pdbx_description
1 polymer ?
#
loop_
_entity_poly.entity_id
_entity_poly.type
_entity_poly.pdbx_seq_one_letter_code
_entity_poly.pdbx_strand_id
1 'polypeptide(L)'
;MKLTVTSYNICAGKSYQHYPDKNQAFDPSLTPFFSLVPAAQTLLGIKPQIVGVNEVDYMANRSGHVDMAAELGNMTGLEGVFGKALHLKGPAFGEGS
;
A
#
# COMPACT_ATOMS: atom_id res chain seq x y z
N MET A 1 18.41 -9.04 22.38
CA MET A 1 17.07 -8.71 21.83
C MET A 1 17.19 -8.61 20.32
N LYS A 2 16.28 -9.22 19.55
CA LYS A 2 16.27 -9.14 18.08
C LYS A 2 15.09 -8.26 17.65
N LEU A 3 15.39 -7.25 16.82
CA LEU A 3 14.42 -6.36 16.22
C LEU A 3 14.31 -6.69 14.73
N THR A 4 13.08 -6.77 14.22
CA THR A 4 12.72 -7.04 12.83
C THR A 4 12.06 -5.78 12.30
N VAL A 5 12.73 -5.17 11.32
CA VAL A 5 12.32 -3.92 10.69
C VAL A 5 12.20 -4.17 9.20
N THR A 6 11.11 -3.69 8.60
CA THR A 6 10.87 -3.79 7.15
C THR A 6 10.49 -2.43 6.59
N SER A 7 10.78 -2.20 5.31
CA SER A 7 10.17 -1.12 4.53
C SER A 7 9.34 -1.71 3.41
N TYR A 8 8.19 -1.10 3.10
CA TYR A 8 7.27 -1.62 2.10
C TYR A 8 6.54 -0.50 1.38
N ASN A 9 6.63 -0.45 0.05
CA ASN A 9 5.82 0.41 -0.78
C ASN A 9 4.55 -0.34 -1.18
N ILE A 10 3.38 0.19 -0.80
CA ILE A 10 2.07 -0.45 -1.07
C ILE A 10 1.38 0.10 -2.32
N CYS A 11 2.01 1.02 -3.07
CA CYS A 11 1.49 1.62 -4.29
C CYS A 11 0.05 2.17 -4.13
N ALA A 12 -0.21 2.92 -3.06
CA ALA A 12 -1.53 3.43 -2.69
C ALA A 12 -2.59 2.34 -2.54
N GLY A 13 -2.20 1.11 -2.18
CA GLY A 13 -3.11 -0.03 -2.09
C GLY A 13 -3.59 -0.55 -3.45
N LYS A 14 -2.96 -0.13 -4.56
CA LYS A 14 -3.29 -0.68 -5.89
C LYS A 14 -2.87 -2.14 -5.95
N SER A 15 -3.86 -3.01 -6.09
CA SER A 15 -3.63 -4.42 -6.36
C SER A 15 -3.87 -4.71 -7.83
N TYR A 16 -2.95 -5.47 -8.40
CA TYR A 16 -3.05 -6.03 -9.74
C TYR A 16 -3.41 -7.53 -9.66
N GLN A 17 -3.97 -8.02 -8.55
CA GLN A 17 -4.26 -9.46 -8.37
C GLN A 17 -5.36 -10.02 -9.30
N HIS A 18 -5.97 -9.20 -10.15
CA HIS A 18 -6.77 -9.68 -11.29
C HIS A 18 -5.93 -9.81 -12.58
N TYR A 19 -4.63 -10.11 -12.47
CA TYR A 19 -3.86 -10.66 -13.59
C TYR A 19 -4.07 -12.18 -13.62
N PRO A 20 -4.77 -12.72 -14.63
CA PRO A 20 -5.07 -14.15 -14.71
C PRO A 20 -3.85 -15.05 -14.97
N ASP A 21 -2.65 -14.50 -15.13
CA ASP A 21 -1.43 -15.31 -15.22
C ASP A 21 -0.22 -14.46 -14.79
N LYS A 22 0.66 -15.03 -13.95
CA LYS A 22 1.93 -14.40 -13.51
C LYS A 22 2.93 -14.18 -14.66
N ASN A 23 2.64 -14.76 -15.83
CA ASN A 23 3.43 -14.64 -17.05
C ASN A 23 2.80 -13.69 -18.09
N GLN A 24 1.64 -13.10 -17.81
CA GLN A 24 1.01 -12.16 -18.73
C GLN A 24 1.70 -10.80 -18.60
N ALA A 25 2.09 -10.22 -19.74
CA ALA A 25 2.62 -8.86 -19.78
C ALA A 25 1.62 -7.87 -19.18
N PHE A 26 2.12 -6.80 -18.58
CA PHE A 26 1.29 -5.72 -18.04
C PHE A 26 0.29 -5.23 -19.12
N ASP A 27 -1.00 -5.43 -18.87
CA ASP A 27 -2.12 -4.89 -19.61
C ASP A 27 -2.55 -3.55 -18.99
N PRO A 28 -2.26 -2.41 -19.65
CA PRO A 28 -2.63 -1.08 -19.17
C PRO A 28 -4.14 -0.82 -19.22
N SER A 29 -4.94 -1.70 -19.82
CA SER A 29 -6.40 -1.59 -19.86
C SER A 29 -7.09 -2.14 -18.60
N LEU A 30 -6.38 -2.90 -17.77
CA LEU A 30 -6.89 -3.38 -16.49
C LEU A 30 -6.93 -2.24 -15.47
N THR A 31 -8.13 -1.95 -14.96
CA THR A 31 -8.29 -0.99 -13.87
C THR A 31 -7.78 -1.58 -12.55
N PRO A 32 -6.82 -0.92 -11.87
CA PRO A 32 -6.40 -1.38 -10.55
C PRO A 32 -7.57 -1.25 -9.58
N PHE A 33 -7.75 -2.25 -8.72
CA PHE A 33 -8.64 -2.13 -7.57
C PHE A 33 -7.81 -1.78 -6.33
N PHE A 34 -8.39 -0.96 -5.45
CA PHE A 34 -7.75 -0.56 -4.21
C PHE A 34 -8.05 -1.59 -3.12
N SER A 35 -7.01 -2.24 -2.57
CA SER A 35 -7.12 -3.19 -1.47
C SER A 35 -5.84 -3.26 -0.66
N LEU A 36 -5.98 -3.17 0.68
CA LEU A 36 -4.88 -3.35 1.63
C LEU A 36 -4.66 -4.82 2.00
N VAL A 37 -5.56 -5.73 1.61
CA VAL A 37 -5.50 -7.15 2.00
C VAL A 37 -4.16 -7.81 1.64
N PRO A 38 -3.61 -7.66 0.41
CA PRO A 38 -2.34 -8.30 0.06
C PRO A 38 -1.17 -7.75 0.88
N ALA A 39 -1.20 -6.45 1.18
CA ALA A 39 -0.18 -5.82 1.99
C ALA A 39 -0.24 -6.30 3.45
N ALA A 40 -1.44 -6.36 4.02
CA ALA A 40 -1.67 -6.88 5.37
C ALA A 40 -1.22 -8.34 5.50
N GLN A 41 -1.59 -9.20 4.54
CA GLN A 41 -1.17 -10.61 4.49
C GLN A 41 0.36 -10.75 4.44
N THR A 42 1.02 -9.91 3.63
CA THR A 42 2.49 -9.88 3.56
C THR A 42 3.11 -9.53 4.91
N LEU A 43 2.62 -8.47 5.58
CA LEU A 43 3.13 -8.06 6.88
C LEU A 43 2.85 -9.10 7.97
N LEU A 44 1.68 -9.74 7.98
CA LEU A 44 1.36 -10.84 8.89
C LEU A 44 2.26 -12.06 8.70
N GLY A 45 2.72 -12.32 7.48
CA GLY A 45 3.69 -13.38 7.17
C GLY A 45 5.10 -13.05 7.67
N ILE A 46 5.55 -11.81 7.47
CA ILE A 46 6.88 -11.34 7.89
C ILE A 46 6.97 -11.14 9.41
N LYS A 47 5.86 -10.71 10.04
CA LYS A 47 5.76 -10.34 11.46
C LYS A 47 6.79 -9.26 11.87
N PRO A 48 6.87 -8.11 11.17
CA PRO A 48 7.77 -7.04 11.58
C PRO A 48 7.30 -6.41 12.89
N GLN A 49 8.24 -5.92 13.68
CA GLN A 49 7.94 -5.10 14.87
C GLN A 49 7.88 -3.61 14.51
N ILE A 50 8.57 -3.20 13.45
CA ILE A 50 8.53 -1.85 12.90
C ILE A 50 8.44 -1.96 11.38
N VAL A 51 7.53 -1.20 10.77
CA VAL A 51 7.42 -1.11 9.31
C VAL A 51 7.36 0.34 8.87
N GLY A 52 8.21 0.71 7.91
CA GLY A 52 8.07 1.96 7.17
C GLY A 52 7.26 1.72 5.90
N VAL A 53 6.10 2.37 5.78
CA VAL A 53 5.20 2.18 4.63
C VAL A 53 5.22 3.42 3.73
N ASN A 54 5.48 3.23 2.43
CA ASN A 54 5.52 4.29 1.42
C ASN A 54 4.31 4.22 0.48
N GLU A 55 4.02 5.34 -0.19
CA GLU A 55 2.84 5.52 -1.06
C GLU A 55 1.52 5.15 -0.36
N VAL A 56 1.33 5.68 0.85
CA VAL A 56 0.12 5.47 1.65
C VAL A 56 -0.84 6.63 1.38
N ASP A 57 -2.05 6.34 0.90
CA ASP A 57 -3.07 7.38 0.78
C ASP A 57 -3.67 7.71 2.15
N TYR A 58 -3.90 9.00 2.40
CA TYR A 58 -4.64 9.50 3.55
C TYR A 58 -5.80 10.35 3.05
N MET A 59 -7.03 9.86 3.26
CA MET A 59 -8.29 10.54 2.91
C MET A 59 -8.39 10.98 1.44
N ALA A 60 -7.62 10.36 0.53
CA ALA A 60 -7.62 10.70 -0.88
C ALA A 60 -8.89 10.20 -1.61
N ASN A 61 -9.40 10.97 -2.57
CA ASN A 61 -10.61 10.59 -3.32
C ASN A 61 -10.43 9.25 -4.05
N ARG A 62 -9.24 9.01 -4.62
CA ARG A 62 -8.95 7.80 -5.42
C ARG A 62 -8.99 6.51 -4.59
N SER A 63 -8.72 6.61 -3.29
CA SER A 63 -8.74 5.51 -2.35
C SER A 63 -10.04 5.41 -1.55
N GLY A 64 -11.06 6.20 -1.90
CA GLY A 64 -12.35 6.19 -1.20
C GLY A 64 -12.33 6.89 0.17
N HIS A 65 -11.44 7.88 0.36
CA HIS A 65 -11.32 8.62 1.62
C HIS A 65 -10.94 7.74 2.82
N VAL A 66 -10.00 6.82 2.63
CA VAL A 66 -9.50 5.93 3.69
C VAL A 66 -8.19 6.46 4.27
N ASP A 67 -8.02 6.36 5.59
CA ASP A 67 -6.71 6.41 6.24
C ASP A 67 -6.07 5.02 6.15
N MET A 68 -5.25 4.82 5.13
CA MET A 68 -4.66 3.50 4.89
C MET A 68 -3.65 3.08 5.96
N ALA A 69 -3.00 4.03 6.65
CA ALA A 69 -2.05 3.71 7.71
C ALA A 69 -2.79 3.14 8.92
N ALA A 70 -3.88 3.80 9.34
CA ALA A 70 -4.73 3.32 10.42
C ALA A 70 -5.35 1.96 10.08
N GLU A 71 -5.89 1.80 8.87
CA GLU A 71 -6.52 0.54 8.46
C GLU A 71 -5.52 -0.61 8.38
N LEU A 72 -4.33 -0.39 7.83
CA LEU A 72 -3.28 -1.40 7.79
C LEU A 72 -2.80 -1.79 9.21
N GLY A 73 -2.75 -0.81 10.12
CA GLY A 73 -2.51 -1.06 11.55
C GLY A 73 -3.58 -1.97 12.15
N ASN A 74 -4.86 -1.65 11.96
CA ASN A 74 -5.99 -2.47 12.40
C ASN A 74 -5.92 -3.92 11.89
N MET A 75 -5.60 -4.10 10.60
CA MET A 75 -5.51 -5.43 9.97
C MET A 75 -4.33 -6.28 10.46
N THR A 76 -3.25 -5.63 10.89
CA THR A 76 -1.99 -6.32 11.27
C THR A 76 -1.76 -6.40 12.78
N GLY A 77 -2.56 -5.67 13.58
CA GLY A 77 -2.36 -5.50 15.01
C GLY A 77 -1.20 -4.56 15.36
N LEU A 78 -0.70 -3.80 14.40
CA LEU A 78 0.32 -2.75 14.59
C LEU A 78 -0.36 -1.40 14.85
N GLU A 79 0.35 -0.50 15.51
CA GLU A 79 -0.08 0.90 15.58
C GLU A 79 0.20 1.59 14.23
N GLY A 80 -0.86 2.13 13.61
CA GLY A 80 -0.77 2.86 12.34
C GLY A 80 -0.67 4.36 12.56
N VAL A 81 0.44 4.97 12.12
CA VAL A 81 0.63 6.44 12.17
C VAL A 81 0.95 6.96 10.78
N PHE A 82 0.16 7.92 10.31
CA PHE A 82 0.42 8.59 9.04
C PHE A 82 1.29 9.83 9.23
N GLY A 83 2.46 9.83 8.58
CA GLY A 83 3.33 11.00 8.45
C GLY A 83 3.25 11.57 7.03
N LYS A 84 2.81 12.83 6.88
CA LYS A 84 2.70 13.46 5.56
C LYS A 84 4.09 13.78 4.99
N ALA A 85 4.51 13.04 3.97
CA ALA A 85 5.79 13.26 3.29
C ALA A 85 5.69 14.19 2.05
N LEU A 86 4.56 14.20 1.34
CA LEU A 86 4.37 14.96 0.10
C LEU A 86 2.95 15.56 0.03
N HIS A 87 2.82 16.78 -0.52
CA HIS A 87 1.51 17.38 -0.84
C HIS A 87 1.20 17.13 -2.32
N LEU A 88 0.34 16.15 -2.62
CA LEU A 88 -0.15 15.95 -3.98
C LEU A 88 -1.13 17.07 -4.34
N LYS A 89 -0.68 18.09 -5.10
CA LYS A 89 -1.58 19.08 -5.73
C LYS A 89 -1.99 18.56 -7.12
N GLY A 90 -3.27 18.20 -7.30
CA GLY A 90 -3.86 17.85 -8.60
C GLY A 90 -3.43 16.49 -9.17
N PRO A 91 -4.03 16.02 -10.29
CA PRO A 91 -3.77 14.69 -10.85
C PRO A 91 -2.40 14.65 -11.51
N ALA A 92 -1.36 14.46 -10.72
CA ALA A 92 -0.04 14.06 -11.19
C ALA A 92 0.24 12.65 -10.67
N PHE A 93 0.28 11.71 -11.61
CA PHE A 93 0.72 10.33 -11.45
C PHE A 93 2.05 10.23 -12.23
N GLY A 94 3.13 9.86 -11.55
CA GLY A 94 4.46 9.51 -12.06
C GLY A 94 5.02 8.42 -11.13
N GLU A 95 5.78 7.42 -11.57
CA GLU A 95 7.14 7.54 -12.12
C GLU A 95 7.34 6.71 -13.41
N GLY A 96 8.28 7.17 -14.24
CA GLY A 96 8.85 6.40 -15.33
C GLY A 96 10.28 6.02 -15.01
N SER A 97 10.57 4.72 -15.10
CA SER A 97 11.89 4.14 -15.37
C SER A 97 11.71 2.76 -15.97
#